data_AF-A0A1I5D5K5-F1
#
_entry.id   AF-A0A1I5D5K5-F1
#
_cell.length_a   1.000
_cell.length_b   1.000
_cell.length_c   1.000
_cell.angle_alpha   90.00
_cell.angle_beta   90.00
_cell.angle_gamma   90.00
#
_symmetry.space_group_name_H-M   'P 1'
#
loop_
_entity.id
_entity.type
_entity.pdbx_description
1 polymer ?
#
loop_
_entity_poly.entity_id
_entity_poly.type
_entity_poly.pdbx_seq_one_letter_code
_entity_poly.pdbx_strand_id
1 'polypeptide(L)'
;DNSAGPKTKQGHLHHLQHALKSWEAGSNTDKDSQSTSQQQNGQQALIVLSAPAGIVSTTPQAQALTAGTNLDLIAQRDINQTSGRRWIHNAGQHISLFVQGVKEQISLKLIAARGKIQMQAQDDHIEMNAAKDIKQTANQKHHTAAQEEILLTSGGAYIRIKGGKIELHCPGKISFKGGTHDWSGPAQLNVPFPSYSTVCKECLQKAIAEGGAAIPRI
;
A
#
# COMPACT_ATOMS: atom_id res chain seq x y z
N ASP A 1 0.42 15.10 -19.68
CA ASP A 1 1.22 15.24 -20.90
C ASP A 1 1.38 16.73 -21.11
N ASN A 2 2.60 17.27 -20.93
CA ASN A 2 2.90 18.69 -21.10
C ASN A 2 3.51 18.96 -22.48
N SER A 3 3.39 18.03 -23.43
CA SER A 3 3.70 18.33 -24.82
C SER A 3 2.58 19.16 -25.45
N ALA A 4 2.95 20.04 -26.39
CA ALA A 4 2.02 20.87 -27.16
C ALA A 4 1.17 20.07 -28.18
N GLY A 5 1.02 18.75 -27.99
CA GLY A 5 0.31 17.83 -28.88
C GLY A 5 -1.00 17.31 -28.28
N PRO A 6 -1.81 16.59 -29.08
CA PRO A 6 -3.05 15.97 -28.62
C PRO A 6 -2.76 14.99 -27.47
N LYS A 7 -3.51 15.09 -26.37
CA LYS A 7 -3.36 14.21 -25.20
C LYS A 7 -3.50 12.75 -25.65
N THR A 8 -2.37 12.05 -25.73
CA THR A 8 -2.32 10.65 -26.15
C THR A 8 -2.90 9.74 -25.06
N LYS A 9 -3.57 8.65 -25.44
CA LYS A 9 -4.08 7.62 -24.52
C LYS A 9 -2.96 6.76 -23.89
N GLN A 10 -1.71 7.03 -24.21
CA GLN A 10 -0.54 6.28 -23.75
C GLN A 10 0.04 6.96 -22.51
N GLY A 11 0.40 6.17 -21.49
CA GLY A 11 0.90 6.69 -20.21
C GLY A 11 2.21 7.47 -20.31
N HIS A 12 2.55 8.23 -19.26
CA HIS A 12 3.73 9.10 -19.21
C HIS A 12 5.07 8.38 -19.48
N LEU A 13 5.19 7.10 -19.14
CA LEU A 13 6.36 6.28 -19.46
C LEU A 13 6.56 6.06 -20.97
N HIS A 14 5.46 5.88 -21.73
CA HIS A 14 5.55 5.73 -23.19
C HIS A 14 6.05 7.02 -23.84
N HIS A 15 5.67 8.17 -23.29
CA HIS A 15 6.14 9.47 -23.75
C HIS A 15 7.67 9.60 -23.59
N LEU A 16 8.21 9.22 -22.42
CA LEU A 16 9.66 9.25 -22.17
C LEU A 16 10.42 8.26 -23.07
N GLN A 17 9.88 7.04 -23.24
CA GLN A 17 10.48 6.04 -24.11
C GLN A 17 10.50 6.50 -25.58
N HIS A 18 9.43 7.14 -26.04
CA HIS A 18 9.35 7.67 -27.40
C HIS A 18 10.35 8.81 -27.57
N ALA A 19 10.41 9.76 -26.62
CA ALA A 19 11.38 10.85 -26.63
C ALA A 19 12.83 10.36 -26.67
N LEU A 20 13.17 9.30 -25.94
CA LEU A 20 14.48 8.64 -25.99
C LEU A 20 14.79 8.04 -27.37
N LYS A 21 13.81 7.36 -28.00
CA LYS A 21 13.98 6.78 -29.35
C LYS A 21 14.17 7.85 -30.43
N SER A 22 13.48 8.98 -30.29
CA SER A 22 13.55 10.11 -31.21
C SER A 22 14.58 11.17 -30.80
N TRP A 23 15.47 10.88 -29.84
CA TRP A 23 16.43 11.86 -29.32
C TRP A 23 17.34 12.43 -30.41
N GLU A 24 17.82 11.57 -31.31
CA GLU A 24 18.75 11.94 -32.37
C GLU A 24 18.16 12.96 -33.34
N ALA A 25 16.83 13.00 -33.48
CA ALA A 25 16.12 13.87 -34.42
C ALA A 25 16.17 15.38 -34.12
N GLY A 26 16.83 15.76 -33.03
CA GLY A 26 17.11 17.14 -32.68
C GLY A 26 18.56 17.40 -32.26
N SER A 27 19.46 16.42 -32.36
CA SER A 27 20.88 16.57 -32.00
C SER A 27 21.75 16.76 -33.24
N ASN A 28 22.99 17.21 -33.02
CA ASN A 28 24.02 17.38 -34.06
C ASN A 28 24.54 16.05 -34.66
N THR A 29 23.95 14.93 -34.26
CA THR A 29 24.29 13.57 -34.69
C THR A 29 23.33 13.01 -35.74
N ASP A 30 22.15 13.62 -35.97
CA ASP A 30 21.32 13.37 -37.16
C ASP A 30 21.84 14.16 -38.36
N LYS A 31 22.90 13.64 -38.99
CA LYS A 31 23.60 14.28 -40.11
C LYS A 31 22.73 14.45 -41.36
N ASP A 32 21.67 13.66 -41.51
CA ASP A 32 20.87 13.60 -42.73
C ASP A 32 19.42 14.10 -42.53
N SER A 33 19.06 14.57 -41.32
CA SER A 33 17.68 14.94 -40.94
C SER A 33 16.65 13.85 -41.25
N GLN A 34 17.08 12.58 -41.30
CA GLN A 34 16.23 11.46 -41.69
C GLN A 34 15.41 10.91 -40.53
N SER A 35 15.72 11.30 -39.29
CA SER A 35 14.97 10.83 -38.13
C SER A 35 13.71 11.68 -37.89
N THR A 36 12.87 11.91 -38.89
CA THR A 36 11.57 12.54 -38.69
C THR A 36 10.64 11.63 -37.87
N SER A 37 10.56 11.89 -36.57
CA SER A 37 9.56 11.32 -35.69
C SER A 37 8.21 12.02 -35.94
N GLN A 38 7.25 11.32 -36.54
CA GLN A 38 5.92 11.88 -36.88
C GLN A 38 5.06 12.18 -35.65
N GLN A 39 5.42 11.67 -34.46
CA GLN A 39 4.60 11.73 -33.26
C GLN A 39 5.14 12.67 -32.17
N GLN A 40 6.44 13.01 -32.19
CA GLN A 40 7.06 13.95 -31.25
C GLN A 40 8.28 14.65 -31.86
N ASN A 41 8.48 15.95 -31.59
CA ASN A 41 9.72 16.62 -31.98
C ASN A 41 10.88 16.01 -31.19
N GLY A 42 11.92 15.53 -31.87
CA GLY A 42 13.13 14.96 -31.27
C GLY A 42 14.04 15.94 -30.51
N GLN A 43 13.46 17.01 -29.98
CA GLN A 43 14.15 18.14 -29.37
C GLN A 43 13.82 18.27 -27.88
N GLN A 44 13.22 17.24 -27.27
CA GLN A 44 12.88 17.32 -25.85
C GLN A 44 14.16 17.37 -25.01
N ALA A 45 14.25 18.36 -24.13
CA ALA A 45 15.36 18.52 -23.19
C ALA A 45 15.27 17.49 -22.07
N LEU A 46 15.93 16.34 -22.26
CA LEU A 46 16.05 15.29 -21.23
C LEU A 46 17.50 15.16 -20.74
N ILE A 47 17.71 14.36 -19.70
CA ILE A 47 19.03 13.90 -19.26
C ILE A 47 18.96 12.38 -19.17
N VAL A 48 19.97 11.70 -19.72
CA VAL A 48 20.09 10.24 -19.68
C VAL A 48 21.41 9.86 -19.05
N LEU A 49 21.36 9.06 -17.98
CA LEU A 49 22.54 8.51 -17.33
C LEU A 49 22.58 7.01 -17.60
N SER A 50 23.61 6.54 -18.31
CA SER A 50 23.83 5.12 -18.59
C SER A 50 25.27 4.76 -18.31
N ALA A 51 25.48 3.71 -17.52
CA ALA A 51 26.80 3.19 -17.19
C ALA A 51 26.71 1.66 -17.02
N PRO A 52 27.21 0.84 -17.96
CA PRO A 52 27.09 -0.61 -17.92
C PRO A 52 27.65 -1.26 -16.64
N ALA A 53 28.63 -0.61 -16.00
CA ALA A 53 29.20 -1.04 -14.72
C ALA A 53 28.43 -0.51 -13.48
N GLY A 54 27.56 0.49 -13.64
CA GLY A 54 26.71 1.03 -12.57
C GLY A 54 26.80 2.55 -12.38
N ILE A 55 25.86 3.09 -11.60
CA ILE A 55 25.75 4.51 -11.22
C ILE A 55 25.63 4.58 -9.68
N VAL A 56 26.36 5.50 -9.06
CA VAL A 56 26.22 5.83 -7.63
C VAL A 56 25.93 7.33 -7.50
N SER A 57 24.83 7.68 -6.82
CA SER A 57 24.48 9.07 -6.48
C SER A 57 24.41 9.19 -4.97
N THR A 58 25.29 10.00 -4.38
CA THR A 58 25.44 10.13 -2.92
C THR A 58 25.76 11.57 -2.52
N THR A 59 25.36 11.95 -1.31
CA THR A 59 25.58 13.27 -0.72
C THR A 59 25.59 13.16 0.81
N PRO A 60 26.47 13.88 1.52
CA PRO A 60 26.49 13.88 2.99
C PRO A 60 25.32 14.64 3.63
N GLN A 61 24.59 15.44 2.85
CA GLN A 61 23.45 16.22 3.35
C GLN A 61 22.11 15.62 2.91
N ALA A 62 21.53 16.11 1.82
CA ALA A 62 20.18 15.75 1.40
C ALA A 62 20.11 15.50 -0.11
N GLN A 63 19.31 14.51 -0.48
CA GLN A 63 18.97 14.18 -1.86
C GLN A 63 17.45 14.20 -2.01
N ALA A 64 16.95 14.88 -3.04
CA ALA A 64 15.55 14.91 -3.40
C ALA A 64 15.36 14.38 -4.83
N LEU A 65 14.36 13.53 -5.01
CA LEU A 65 13.91 13.03 -6.32
C LEU A 65 12.44 13.41 -6.45
N THR A 66 12.15 14.35 -7.35
CA THR A 66 10.80 14.88 -7.56
C THR A 66 10.45 14.79 -9.04
N ALA A 67 9.24 14.35 -9.33
CA ALA A 67 8.67 14.38 -10.67
C ALA A 67 7.26 14.98 -10.61
N GLY A 68 6.91 15.83 -11.57
CA GLY A 68 5.59 16.47 -11.61
C GLY A 68 4.45 15.50 -11.97
N THR A 69 4.77 14.31 -12.49
CA THR A 69 3.76 13.31 -12.88
C THR A 69 4.05 11.94 -12.30
N ASN A 70 5.20 11.33 -12.61
CA ASN A 70 5.53 9.96 -12.26
C ASN A 70 7.00 9.81 -11.88
N LEU A 71 7.27 9.02 -10.84
CA LEU A 71 8.61 8.57 -10.46
C LEU A 71 8.62 7.05 -10.49
N ASP A 72 9.37 6.47 -11.44
CA ASP A 72 9.46 5.02 -11.63
C ASP A 72 10.81 4.49 -11.14
N LEU A 73 10.79 3.56 -10.19
CA LEU A 73 11.96 2.86 -9.68
C LEU A 73 11.84 1.38 -10.04
N ILE A 74 12.68 0.92 -10.96
CA ILE A 74 12.58 -0.42 -11.56
C ILE A 74 13.92 -1.12 -11.44
N ALA A 75 13.92 -2.35 -10.95
CA ALA A 75 15.08 -3.24 -10.93
C ALA A 75 14.66 -4.64 -11.38
N GLN A 76 15.53 -5.33 -12.12
CA GLN A 76 15.26 -6.70 -12.56
C GLN A 76 15.29 -7.71 -11.39
N ARG A 77 16.12 -7.45 -10.38
CA ARG A 77 16.32 -8.34 -9.23
C ARG A 77 15.70 -7.77 -7.97
N ASP A 78 16.33 -6.75 -7.39
CA ASP A 78 15.95 -6.23 -6.07
C ASP A 78 15.92 -4.71 -6.03
N ILE A 79 14.96 -4.15 -5.28
CA ILE A 79 14.99 -2.77 -4.81
C ILE A 79 15.19 -2.81 -3.30
N ASN A 80 16.27 -2.20 -2.82
CA ASN A 80 16.57 -2.10 -1.39
C ASN A 80 16.43 -0.65 -0.93
N GLN A 81 15.54 -0.42 0.04
CA GLN A 81 15.32 0.89 0.65
C GLN A 81 15.58 0.79 2.16
N THR A 82 16.56 1.56 2.63
CA THR A 82 16.96 1.56 4.05
C THR A 82 17.01 2.98 4.57
N SER A 83 16.47 3.19 5.78
CA SER A 83 16.55 4.47 6.49
C SER A 83 17.02 4.22 7.92
N GLY A 84 17.95 5.05 8.40
CA GLY A 84 18.49 4.93 9.75
C GLY A 84 17.51 5.32 10.86
N ARG A 85 16.44 6.08 10.55
CA ARG A 85 15.50 6.59 11.57
C ARG A 85 14.04 6.36 11.24
N ARG A 86 13.58 6.72 10.04
CA ARG A 86 12.15 6.68 9.67
C ARG A 86 12.00 6.44 8.17
N TRP A 87 11.03 5.60 7.81
CA TRP A 87 10.56 5.45 6.43
C TRP A 87 9.09 5.89 6.39
N ILE A 88 8.76 6.85 5.54
CA ILE A 88 7.43 7.45 5.44
C ILE A 88 7.02 7.40 3.97
N HIS A 89 5.87 6.80 3.68
CA HIS A 89 5.31 6.71 2.34
C HIS A 89 3.86 7.18 2.39
N ASN A 90 3.60 8.35 1.80
CA ASN A 90 2.27 8.96 1.76
C ASN A 90 1.73 8.91 0.33
N ALA A 91 0.49 8.46 0.15
CA ALA A 91 -0.18 8.42 -1.14
C ALA A 91 -1.52 9.16 -1.05
N GLY A 92 -1.88 9.90 -2.09
CA GLY A 92 -3.13 10.67 -2.14
C GLY A 92 -4.38 9.84 -2.49
N GLN A 93 -4.21 8.65 -3.06
CA GLN A 93 -5.31 7.80 -3.51
C GLN A 93 -5.23 6.38 -2.96
N HIS A 94 -4.18 5.63 -3.29
CA HIS A 94 -4.00 4.26 -2.80
C HIS A 94 -2.53 3.85 -2.79
N ILE A 95 -2.22 2.79 -2.04
CA ILE A 95 -0.95 2.04 -2.08
C ILE A 95 -1.31 0.61 -2.48
N SER A 96 -0.64 0.06 -3.49
CA SER A 96 -0.81 -1.34 -3.90
C SER A 96 0.52 -2.08 -3.77
N LEU A 97 0.54 -3.14 -2.96
CA LEU A 97 1.70 -4.00 -2.77
C LEU A 97 1.34 -5.39 -3.26
N PHE A 98 1.97 -5.80 -4.36
CA PHE A 98 1.73 -7.10 -4.97
C PHE A 98 3.04 -7.88 -5.07
N VAL A 99 2.99 -9.16 -4.67
CA VAL A 99 4.10 -10.08 -4.82
C VAL A 99 3.61 -11.28 -5.59
N GLN A 100 4.10 -11.44 -6.81
CA GLN A 100 3.74 -12.57 -7.68
C GLN A 100 4.10 -13.91 -7.03
N GLY A 101 5.25 -13.95 -6.35
CA GLY A 101 5.82 -15.16 -5.76
C GLY A 101 6.36 -16.11 -6.84
N VAL A 102 7.54 -16.69 -6.58
CA VAL A 102 7.92 -17.97 -7.16
C VAL A 102 7.58 -19.05 -6.14
N LYS A 103 7.22 -20.25 -6.63
CA LYS A 103 6.86 -21.39 -5.78
C LYS A 103 7.92 -21.57 -4.68
N GLU A 104 7.45 -21.76 -3.44
CA GLU A 104 8.25 -22.11 -2.24
C GLU A 104 8.95 -20.98 -1.47
N GLN A 105 8.72 -19.71 -1.81
CA GLN A 105 9.27 -18.58 -1.03
C GLN A 105 8.20 -17.76 -0.33
N ILE A 106 8.55 -17.20 0.84
CA ILE A 106 7.68 -16.29 1.59
C ILE A 106 7.57 -14.98 0.82
N SER A 107 6.36 -14.64 0.36
CA SER A 107 6.13 -13.54 -0.58
C SER A 107 6.09 -12.16 0.08
N LEU A 108 5.39 -11.99 1.21
CA LEU A 108 5.29 -10.70 1.91
C LEU A 108 5.51 -10.86 3.42
N LYS A 109 6.34 -10.00 4.01
CA LYS A 109 6.58 -9.93 5.45
C LYS A 109 6.51 -8.50 5.94
N LEU A 110 5.70 -8.27 6.98
CA LEU A 110 5.61 -6.99 7.70
C LEU A 110 5.98 -7.26 9.17
N ILE A 111 7.18 -6.84 9.58
CA ILE A 111 7.75 -7.19 10.89
C ILE A 111 8.25 -5.93 11.59
N ALA A 112 7.82 -5.72 12.83
CA ALA A 112 8.41 -4.75 13.75
C ALA A 112 9.15 -5.50 14.85
N ALA A 113 10.47 -5.32 14.96
CA ALA A 113 11.26 -5.98 16.00
C ALA A 113 10.93 -5.47 17.42
N ARG A 114 10.54 -4.20 17.52
CA ARG A 114 10.10 -3.54 18.76
C ARG A 114 9.01 -2.53 18.42
N GLY A 115 8.17 -2.23 19.41
CA GLY A 115 7.09 -1.26 19.27
C GLY A 115 5.80 -1.88 18.71
N LYS A 116 4.82 -1.01 18.48
CA LYS A 116 3.45 -1.37 18.09
C LYS A 116 3.32 -1.38 16.56
N ILE A 117 2.72 -2.44 16.02
CA ILE A 117 2.14 -2.41 14.66
C ILE A 117 0.69 -1.95 14.79
N GLN A 118 0.30 -0.94 14.02
CA GLN A 118 -1.05 -0.39 13.99
C GLN A 118 -1.55 -0.40 12.56
N MET A 119 -2.67 -1.09 12.33
CA MET A 119 -3.38 -1.14 11.06
C MET A 119 -4.80 -0.61 11.29
N GLN A 120 -5.25 0.34 10.47
CA GLN A 120 -6.55 0.99 10.62
C GLN A 120 -7.11 1.37 9.25
N ALA A 121 -8.41 1.12 9.08
CA ALA A 121 -9.23 1.75 8.05
C ALA A 121 -10.24 2.64 8.80
N GLN A 122 -10.10 3.96 8.65
CA GLN A 122 -10.83 4.94 9.48
C GLN A 122 -12.22 5.28 8.93
N ASP A 123 -12.44 5.01 7.64
CA ASP A 123 -13.66 5.36 6.89
C ASP A 123 -14.16 4.16 6.05
N ASP A 124 -13.56 2.99 6.24
CA ASP A 124 -13.90 1.78 5.47
C ASP A 124 -13.49 0.50 6.24
N HIS A 125 -13.69 -0.67 5.64
CA HIS A 125 -13.41 -1.97 6.22
C HIS A 125 -11.97 -2.44 6.02
N ILE A 126 -11.56 -3.44 6.82
CA ILE A 126 -10.33 -4.22 6.62
C ILE A 126 -10.74 -5.63 6.22
N GLU A 127 -10.29 -6.08 5.05
CA GLU A 127 -10.51 -7.45 4.56
C GLU A 127 -9.22 -8.27 4.62
N MET A 128 -9.31 -9.51 5.14
CA MET A 128 -8.18 -10.44 5.24
C MET A 128 -8.61 -11.83 4.78
N ASN A 129 -8.23 -12.22 3.57
CA ASN A 129 -8.55 -13.53 2.99
C ASN A 129 -7.29 -14.37 2.76
N ALA A 130 -7.39 -15.67 2.97
CA ALA A 130 -6.35 -16.63 2.61
C ALA A 130 -6.98 -17.88 1.98
N ALA A 131 -6.30 -18.42 0.95
CA ALA A 131 -6.71 -19.70 0.34
C ALA A 131 -6.38 -20.92 1.22
N LYS A 132 -5.54 -20.73 2.24
CA LYS A 132 -5.19 -21.73 3.26
C LYS A 132 -5.54 -21.14 4.63
N ASP A 133 -4.68 -21.33 5.62
CA ASP A 133 -4.97 -20.95 6.99
C ASP A 133 -4.70 -19.46 7.25
N ILE A 134 -5.55 -18.86 8.09
CA ILE A 134 -5.27 -17.60 8.79
C ILE A 134 -4.91 -17.96 10.24
N LYS A 135 -3.73 -17.55 10.70
CA LYS A 135 -3.28 -17.76 12.08
C LYS A 135 -3.09 -16.43 12.79
N GLN A 136 -3.87 -16.21 13.85
CA GLN A 136 -3.74 -15.10 14.77
C GLN A 136 -3.32 -15.65 16.13
N THR A 137 -2.24 -15.14 16.72
CA THR A 137 -1.70 -15.64 17.99
C THR A 137 -1.10 -14.50 18.79
N ALA A 138 -1.38 -14.47 20.08
CA ALA A 138 -0.81 -13.52 21.04
C ALA A 138 -0.31 -14.29 22.27
N ASN A 139 0.87 -13.93 22.79
CA ASN A 139 1.43 -14.55 24.00
C ASN A 139 0.72 -14.10 25.29
N GLN A 140 -0.02 -12.99 25.23
CA GLN A 140 -0.75 -12.44 26.37
C GLN A 140 -2.25 -12.47 26.11
N LYS A 141 -2.81 -11.37 25.57
CA LYS A 141 -4.26 -11.23 25.36
C LYS A 141 -4.55 -11.08 23.87
N HIS A 142 -5.64 -11.72 23.44
CA HIS A 142 -6.23 -11.54 22.12
C HIS A 142 -7.59 -10.89 22.30
N HIS A 143 -7.76 -9.66 21.80
CA HIS A 143 -8.99 -8.90 21.94
C HIS A 143 -9.67 -8.76 20.58
N THR A 144 -10.91 -9.24 20.51
CA THR A 144 -11.80 -9.06 19.37
C THR A 144 -13.08 -8.43 19.90
N ALA A 145 -13.38 -7.23 19.43
CA ALA A 145 -14.56 -6.47 19.82
C ALA A 145 -15.16 -5.81 18.58
N ALA A 146 -16.48 -5.82 18.48
CA ALA A 146 -17.24 -5.13 17.45
C ALA A 146 -18.44 -4.44 18.10
N GLN A 147 -18.83 -3.28 17.58
CA GLN A 147 -19.95 -2.51 18.12
C GLN A 147 -21.29 -3.16 17.78
N GLU A 148 -21.43 -3.72 16.59
CA GLU A 148 -22.68 -4.29 16.11
C GLU A 148 -22.74 -5.81 16.25
N GLU A 149 -21.76 -6.53 15.70
CA GLU A 149 -21.83 -7.98 15.56
C GLU A 149 -20.44 -8.64 15.47
N ILE A 150 -20.27 -9.77 16.14
CA ILE A 150 -19.17 -10.72 15.90
C ILE A 150 -19.79 -12.05 15.45
N LEU A 151 -19.36 -12.56 14.29
CA LEU A 151 -19.79 -13.83 13.75
C LEU A 151 -18.58 -14.72 13.44
N LEU A 152 -18.54 -15.91 14.04
CA LEU A 152 -17.53 -16.94 13.79
C LEU A 152 -18.24 -18.15 13.18
N THR A 153 -17.84 -18.60 11.99
CA THR A 153 -18.50 -19.71 11.29
C THR A 153 -17.51 -20.78 10.83
N SER A 154 -17.95 -22.04 10.81
CA SER A 154 -17.20 -23.16 10.25
C SER A 154 -18.13 -24.33 9.95
N GLY A 155 -18.11 -24.85 8.71
CA GLY A 155 -18.86 -26.06 8.34
C GLY A 155 -20.38 -26.01 8.63
N GLY A 156 -20.99 -24.81 8.59
CA GLY A 156 -22.40 -24.60 8.92
C GLY A 156 -22.69 -24.40 10.42
N ALA A 157 -21.72 -24.58 11.31
CA ALA A 157 -21.81 -24.16 12.71
C ALA A 157 -21.41 -22.68 12.86
N TYR A 158 -21.98 -21.99 13.84
CA TYR A 158 -21.60 -20.62 14.14
C TYR A 158 -21.73 -20.21 15.61
N ILE A 159 -20.95 -19.19 15.97
CA ILE A 159 -21.07 -18.42 17.20
C ILE A 159 -21.34 -16.97 16.80
N ARG A 160 -22.44 -16.40 17.30
CA ARG A 160 -22.83 -15.01 17.01
C ARG A 160 -23.00 -14.22 18.29
N ILE A 161 -22.39 -13.04 18.37
CA ILE A 161 -22.53 -12.07 19.46
C ILE A 161 -23.16 -10.81 18.87
N LYS A 162 -24.40 -10.50 19.26
CA LYS A 162 -25.16 -9.35 18.72
C LYS A 162 -26.20 -8.86 19.71
N GLY A 163 -26.29 -7.54 19.93
CA GLY A 163 -27.35 -6.92 20.75
C GLY A 163 -27.46 -7.50 22.16
N GLY A 164 -26.33 -7.81 22.80
CA GLY A 164 -26.27 -8.42 24.14
C GLY A 164 -26.61 -9.91 24.20
N LYS A 165 -26.81 -10.58 23.05
CA LYS A 165 -27.10 -12.02 22.96
C LYS A 165 -25.89 -12.79 22.42
N ILE A 166 -25.74 -14.03 22.87
CA ILE A 166 -24.79 -15.01 22.35
C ILE A 166 -25.61 -16.17 21.78
N GLU A 167 -25.48 -16.44 20.48
CA GLU A 167 -26.11 -17.57 19.80
C GLU A 167 -25.04 -18.62 19.44
N LEU A 168 -25.33 -19.88 19.79
CA LEU A 168 -24.45 -21.04 19.57
C LEU A 168 -25.23 -22.10 18.80
N HIS A 169 -25.11 -22.11 17.47
CA HIS A 169 -25.88 -23.01 16.62
C HIS A 169 -24.94 -23.95 15.85
N CYS A 170 -25.32 -25.22 15.74
CA CYS A 170 -24.63 -26.16 14.86
C CYS A 170 -25.59 -27.26 14.35
N PRO A 171 -25.36 -27.81 13.15
CA PRO A 171 -26.13 -28.94 12.63
C PRO A 171 -25.86 -30.26 13.37
N GLY A 172 -24.69 -30.37 14.01
CA GLY A 172 -24.28 -31.53 14.77
C GLY A 172 -24.53 -31.38 16.28
N LYS A 173 -23.70 -32.06 17.07
CA LYS A 173 -23.73 -32.01 18.53
C LYS A 173 -22.90 -30.84 19.06
N ILE A 174 -23.48 -30.05 19.98
CA ILE A 174 -22.72 -29.15 20.86
C ILE A 174 -22.25 -29.96 22.08
N SER A 175 -20.95 -29.96 22.36
CA SER A 175 -20.36 -30.69 23.50
C SER A 175 -19.72 -29.72 24.49
N PHE A 176 -20.33 -29.58 25.67
CA PHE A 176 -19.76 -28.84 26.80
C PHE A 176 -19.03 -29.82 27.74
N LYS A 177 -17.74 -29.57 28.00
CA LYS A 177 -16.93 -30.36 28.92
C LYS A 177 -16.27 -29.42 29.93
N GLY A 178 -16.61 -29.55 31.20
CA GLY A 178 -16.07 -28.75 32.30
C GLY A 178 -16.39 -29.40 33.65
N GLY A 179 -15.62 -29.07 34.69
CA GLY A 179 -15.85 -29.60 36.05
C GLY A 179 -17.06 -28.97 36.76
N THR A 180 -17.39 -27.72 36.42
CA THR A 180 -18.52 -26.95 36.97
C THR A 180 -19.06 -25.99 35.92
N HIS A 181 -20.38 -25.81 35.87
CA HIS A 181 -21.06 -24.85 35.00
C HIS A 181 -21.90 -23.92 35.89
N ASP A 182 -21.55 -22.63 35.95
CA ASP A 182 -22.31 -21.64 36.72
C ASP A 182 -23.23 -20.83 35.80
N TRP A 183 -24.49 -20.69 36.22
CA TRP A 183 -25.56 -20.01 35.49
C TRP A 183 -26.24 -18.98 36.40
N SER A 184 -25.42 -18.12 37.04
CA SER A 184 -25.80 -17.17 38.09
C SER A 184 -26.57 -15.91 37.61
N GLY A 185 -26.91 -15.83 36.32
CA GLY A 185 -27.66 -14.71 35.74
C GLY A 185 -26.85 -13.86 34.76
N PRO A 186 -27.42 -12.76 34.22
CA PRO A 186 -26.77 -11.94 33.21
C PRO A 186 -25.65 -11.05 33.78
N ALA A 187 -24.59 -10.86 32.99
CA ALA A 187 -23.49 -9.95 33.27
C ALA A 187 -23.08 -9.21 31.98
N GLN A 188 -22.32 -8.11 32.10
CA GLN A 188 -21.90 -7.29 30.96
C GLN A 188 -20.47 -6.76 31.10
N LEU A 189 -19.83 -6.49 29.96
CA LEU A 189 -18.53 -5.83 29.84
C LEU A 189 -18.60 -4.75 28.76
N ASN A 190 -18.24 -3.51 29.11
CA ASN A 190 -18.16 -2.41 28.16
C ASN A 190 -16.71 -2.18 27.73
N VAL A 191 -16.46 -2.20 26.42
CA VAL A 191 -15.15 -1.90 25.81
C VAL A 191 -15.26 -0.57 25.06
N PRO A 192 -14.37 0.40 25.28
CA PRO A 192 -14.38 1.65 24.52
C PRO A 192 -13.92 1.40 23.07
N PHE A 193 -14.67 1.95 22.11
CA PHE A 193 -14.31 1.91 20.69
C PHE A 193 -13.55 3.18 20.28
N PRO A 194 -12.59 3.09 19.33
CA PRO A 194 -11.91 4.27 18.81
C PRO A 194 -12.88 5.17 18.04
N SER A 195 -12.83 6.48 18.30
CA SER A 195 -13.52 7.50 17.52
C SER A 195 -12.58 8.03 16.43
N TYR A 196 -12.99 7.97 15.17
CA TYR A 196 -12.25 8.55 14.06
C TYR A 196 -12.83 9.92 13.71
N SER A 197 -11.98 10.94 13.61
CA SER A 197 -12.37 12.25 13.07
C SER A 197 -12.16 12.26 11.56
N THR A 198 -12.97 13.06 10.84
CA THR A 198 -12.84 13.20 9.39
C THR A 198 -11.50 13.85 9.05
N VAL A 199 -10.62 13.14 8.33
CA VAL A 199 -9.35 13.69 7.82
C VAL A 199 -9.65 14.73 6.73
N CYS A 200 -9.05 15.92 6.83
CA CYS A 200 -9.18 16.99 5.84
C CYS A 200 -8.54 16.58 4.49
N LYS A 201 -9.35 16.05 3.57
CA LYS A 201 -8.91 15.60 2.22
C LYS A 201 -8.27 16.75 1.42
N GLU A 202 -8.82 17.96 1.52
CA GLU A 202 -8.29 19.17 0.86
C GLU A 202 -6.89 19.56 1.38
N CYS A 203 -6.64 19.41 2.67
CA CYS A 203 -5.36 19.72 3.29
C CYS A 203 -4.25 18.77 2.80
N LEU A 204 -4.58 17.49 2.65
CA LEU A 204 -3.65 16.49 2.09
C LEU A 204 -3.35 16.77 0.62
N GLN A 205 -4.37 17.12 -0.18
CA GLN A 205 -4.19 17.44 -1.60
C GLN A 205 -3.34 18.68 -1.82
N LYS A 206 -3.54 19.75 -1.04
CA LYS A 206 -2.73 20.97 -1.10
C LYS A 206 -1.26 20.69 -0.79
N ALA A 207 -0.99 19.93 0.27
CA ALA A 207 0.38 19.60 0.64
C ALA A 207 1.08 18.75 -0.43
N ILE A 208 0.37 17.81 -1.08
CA ILE A 208 0.91 17.04 -2.20
C ILE A 208 1.19 17.95 -3.41
N ALA A 209 0.29 18.87 -3.74
CA ALA A 209 0.45 19.80 -4.85
C ALA A 209 1.61 20.80 -4.65
N GLU A 210 1.91 21.15 -3.40
CA GLU A 210 3.00 22.05 -3.03
C GLU A 210 4.35 21.32 -2.84
N GLY A 211 4.41 20.00 -3.09
CA GLY A 211 5.63 19.20 -2.89
C GLY A 211 6.03 19.02 -1.42
N GLY A 212 5.11 19.31 -0.49
CA GLY A 212 5.31 19.20 0.94
C GLY A 212 5.03 17.79 1.46
N ALA A 213 5.82 17.34 2.44
CA ALA A 213 5.50 16.14 3.20
C ALA A 213 4.34 16.43 4.17
N ALA A 214 3.09 16.23 3.72
CA ALA A 214 1.96 16.14 4.65
C ALA A 214 2.08 14.84 5.44
N ILE A 215 2.46 14.96 6.70
CA ILE A 215 2.21 13.92 7.70
C ILE A 215 0.85 14.27 8.31
N PRO A 216 -0.24 13.55 8.00
CA PRO A 216 -1.44 13.68 8.80
C PRO A 216 -1.07 13.33 10.24
N ARG A 217 -1.12 14.33 11.13
CA ARG A 217 -1.09 14.09 12.58
C ARG A 217 -2.43 13.44 12.92
N ILE A 218 -2.40 12.13 13.15
CA ILE A 218 -3.47 11.38 13.81
C ILE A 218 -3.01 11.17 15.26
#